data_AF-A0A699SKI0-F1
#
_entry.id   AF-A0A699SKI0-F1
#
_cell.length_a   1.000
_cell.length_b   1.000
_cell.length_c   1.000
_cell.angle_alpha   90.00
_cell.angle_beta   90.00
_cell.angle_gamma   90.00
#
_symmetry.space_group_name_H-M   'P 1'
#
loop_
_entity.id
_entity.type
_entity.pdbx_description
1 polymer ?
#
loop_
_entity_poly.entity_id
_entity_poly.type
_entity_poly.pdbx_seq_one_letter_code
_entity_poly.pdbx_strand_id
1 'polypeptide(L)'
;MMKGFPIFLVHITTKEVEDKSEKKRLEDVFPEDLPGLPPTRPVEFQIDLVPGAAPVARAPYRLAPSEMKELAEQLKELSDKGFIRPSSLP
;
A
#
# COMPACT_ATOMS: atom_id res chain seq x y z
N MET A 1 -60.92 -1.54 -11.91
CA MET A 1 -60.38 -0.23 -11.51
C MET A 1 -58.89 -0.42 -11.21
N MET A 2 -57.98 -0.13 -12.15
CA MET A 2 -56.54 -0.15 -11.89
C MET A 2 -55.98 1.17 -12.41
N LYS A 3 -55.65 2.08 -11.48
CA LYS A 3 -54.95 3.32 -11.81
C LYS A 3 -53.52 2.94 -12.15
N GLY A 4 -53.11 3.20 -13.40
CA GLY A 4 -51.73 2.99 -13.84
C GLY A 4 -50.78 3.86 -13.02
N PHE A 5 -49.65 3.28 -12.60
CA PHE A 5 -48.57 4.02 -11.96
C PHE A 5 -47.69 4.68 -13.03
N PRO A 6 -47.26 5.94 -12.85
CA PRO A 6 -46.31 6.56 -13.76
C PRO A 6 -44.95 5.87 -13.61
N ILE A 7 -44.47 5.29 -14.72
CA ILE A 7 -43.13 4.73 -14.83
C ILE A 7 -42.21 5.88 -15.25
N PHE A 8 -41.26 6.26 -14.40
CA PHE A 8 -40.26 7.25 -14.76
C PHE A 8 -39.03 6.52 -15.34
N LEU A 9 -38.80 6.70 -16.63
CA LEU A 9 -37.59 6.23 -17.29
C LEU A 9 -36.48 7.26 -17.04
N VAL A 10 -35.55 6.95 -16.15
CA VAL A 10 -34.36 7.78 -15.92
C VAL A 10 -33.30 7.40 -16.94
N HIS A 11 -33.03 8.30 -17.87
CA HIS A 11 -31.85 8.19 -18.74
C HIS A 11 -30.65 8.74 -17.99
N ILE A 12 -29.81 7.84 -17.46
CA ILE A 12 -28.52 8.22 -16.90
C ILE A 12 -27.59 8.46 -18.09
N THR A 13 -27.50 9.72 -18.53
CA THR A 13 -26.30 10.13 -19.27
C THR A 13 -25.19 10.18 -18.26
N THR A 14 -24.22 9.26 -18.36
CA THR A 14 -22.91 9.42 -17.75
C THR A 14 -22.29 10.65 -18.39
N LYS A 15 -22.61 11.83 -17.86
CA LYS A 15 -21.73 12.96 -18.03
C LYS A 15 -20.48 12.56 -17.28
N GLU A 16 -19.47 12.14 -18.04
CA GLU A 16 -18.10 12.21 -17.59
C GLU A 16 -17.80 13.67 -17.29
N VAL A 17 -18.27 14.15 -16.14
CA VAL A 17 -17.63 15.26 -15.47
C VAL A 17 -16.40 14.61 -14.89
N GLU A 18 -15.41 14.43 -15.75
CA GLU A 18 -14.04 14.33 -15.31
C GLU A 18 -13.75 15.68 -14.65
N ASP A 19 -14.01 15.76 -13.35
CA ASP A 19 -13.53 16.85 -12.52
C ASP A 19 -12.01 16.69 -12.45
N LYS A 20 -11.35 17.16 -13.51
CA LYS A 20 -9.89 17.22 -13.64
C LYS A 20 -9.23 18.00 -12.49
N SER A 21 -10.01 18.68 -11.64
CA SER A 21 -9.50 19.40 -10.48
C SER A 21 -9.30 18.50 -9.25
N GLU A 22 -10.03 17.40 -9.12
CA GLU A 22 -9.87 16.44 -8.01
C GLU A 22 -8.67 15.52 -8.22
N LYS A 23 -8.44 15.02 -9.46
CA LYS A 23 -7.26 14.21 -9.79
C LYS A 23 -5.95 14.92 -9.42
N LYS A 24 -5.83 16.20 -9.78
CA LYS A 24 -4.65 17.04 -9.49
C LYS A 24 -4.36 17.24 -8.00
N ARG A 25 -5.36 17.08 -7.13
CA ARG A 25 -5.22 17.25 -5.68
C ARG A 25 -4.79 15.97 -4.97
N LEU A 26 -4.91 14.82 -5.63
CA LEU A 26 -4.65 13.50 -5.06
C LEU A 26 -3.42 12.81 -5.66
N GLU A 27 -2.81 13.40 -6.71
CA GLU A 27 -1.54 12.94 -7.30
C GLU A 27 -0.42 12.83 -6.26
N ASP A 28 -0.40 13.71 -5.24
CA ASP A 28 0.55 13.64 -4.11
C ASP A 28 0.21 12.52 -3.10
N VAL A 29 -1.05 12.09 -3.03
CA VAL A 29 -1.53 11.07 -2.09
C VAL A 29 -1.34 9.66 -2.63
N PHE A 30 -1.38 9.49 -3.96
CA PHE A 30 -1.21 8.22 -4.66
C PHE A 30 -0.18 8.32 -5.78
N PRO A 31 1.10 8.58 -5.45
CA PRO A 31 2.15 8.59 -6.45
C PRO A 31 2.34 7.18 -7.05
N GLU A 32 2.71 7.10 -8.33
CA GLU A 32 3.02 5.82 -9.00
C GLU A 32 4.16 5.05 -8.30
N ASP A 33 5.08 5.77 -7.67
CA ASP A 33 6.20 5.23 -6.91
C ASP A 33 6.22 5.76 -5.47
N LEU A 34 6.60 4.91 -4.51
CA LEU A 34 6.71 5.31 -3.10
C LEU A 34 7.82 6.37 -2.91
N PRO A 35 7.53 7.54 -2.29
CA PRO A 35 8.47 8.67 -2.19
C PRO A 35 9.62 8.47 -1.18
N GLY A 36 9.85 7.25 -0.71
CA GLY A 36 10.81 6.92 0.35
C GLY A 36 10.17 6.84 1.74
N LEU A 37 11.01 6.84 2.78
CA LEU A 37 10.53 6.80 4.16
C LEU A 37 9.65 8.03 4.47
N PRO A 38 8.54 7.86 5.21
CA PRO A 38 7.74 8.99 5.64
C PRO A 38 8.59 9.95 6.48
N PRO A 39 8.31 11.26 6.44
CA PRO A 39 8.97 12.23 7.31
C PRO A 39 8.90 11.80 8.78
N THR A 40 9.93 12.16 9.56
CA THR A 40 9.95 11.89 11.00
C THR A 40 8.67 12.42 11.64
N ARG A 41 7.83 11.50 12.11
CA ARG A 41 6.60 11.85 12.82
C ARG A 41 6.95 12.20 14.27
N PRO A 42 6.16 13.06 14.94
CA PRO A 42 6.33 13.34 16.37
C PRO A 42 6.14 12.10 17.26
N VAL A 43 5.52 11.06 16.72
CA VAL A 43 5.21 9.80 17.40
C VAL A 43 6.07 8.69 16.81
N GLU A 44 6.87 8.06 17.66
CA GLU A 44 7.57 6.83 17.34
C GLU A 44 6.61 5.64 17.45
N PHE A 45 6.70 4.72 16.50
CA PHE A 45 5.93 3.47 16.53
C PHE A 45 6.74 2.45 17.32
N GLN A 46 6.23 2.05 18.48
CA GLN A 46 6.83 1.01 19.31
C GLN A 46 5.98 -0.27 19.24
N ILE A 47 6.65 -1.42 19.24
CA ILE A 47 5.99 -2.73 19.27
C ILE A 47 6.09 -3.24 20.70
N ASP A 48 5.00 -3.15 21.44
CA ASP A 48 4.93 -3.67 22.81
C ASP A 48 4.83 -5.21 22.79
N LEU A 49 5.76 -5.87 23.46
CA LEU A 49 5.73 -7.32 23.62
C LEU A 49 4.90 -7.69 24.85
N VAL A 50 4.07 -8.71 24.72
CA VAL A 50 3.42 -9.34 25.87
C VAL A 50 4.51 -9.91 26.80
N PRO A 51 4.42 -9.72 28.13
CA PRO A 51 5.40 -10.28 29.06
C PRO A 51 5.61 -11.79 28.82
N GLY A 52 6.88 -12.19 28.63
CA GLY A 52 7.26 -13.58 28.34
C GLY A 52 7.32 -13.95 26.85
N ALA A 53 6.95 -13.05 25.93
CA ALA A 53 7.18 -13.26 24.51
C ALA A 53 8.68 -13.20 24.18
N ALA A 54 9.17 -14.21 23.46
CA ALA A 54 10.55 -14.28 22.98
C ALA A 54 10.60 -14.09 21.45
N PRO A 55 11.71 -13.54 20.90
CA PRO A 55 11.95 -13.52 19.47
C PRO A 55 11.88 -14.93 18.86
N VAL A 56 11.34 -15.02 17.64
CA VAL A 56 11.21 -16.30 16.93
C VAL A 56 12.15 -16.29 15.73
N ALA A 57 13.22 -17.08 15.81
CA ALA A 57 14.11 -17.34 14.69
C ALA A 57 13.57 -18.52 13.85
N ARG A 58 13.36 -18.30 12.55
CA ARG A 58 12.97 -19.33 11.59
C ARG A 58 13.87 -19.28 10.38
N ALA A 59 14.19 -20.45 9.82
CA ALA A 59 14.92 -20.53 8.57
C ALA A 59 14.09 -19.93 7.42
N PRO A 60 14.69 -19.21 6.46
CA PRO A 60 14.02 -18.77 5.25
C PRO A 60 13.46 -19.95 4.45
N TYR A 61 12.38 -19.71 3.71
CA TYR A 61 11.84 -20.70 2.78
C TYR A 61 12.79 -20.96 1.61
N ARG A 62 12.73 -22.16 1.06
CA ARG A 62 13.47 -22.50 -0.16
C ARG A 62 12.77 -21.88 -1.36
N LEU A 63 13.51 -21.11 -2.14
CA LEU A 63 13.04 -20.46 -3.36
C LEU A 63 13.82 -21.01 -4.57
N ALA A 64 13.18 -21.02 -5.74
CA ALA A 64 13.85 -21.34 -6.99
C ALA A 64 14.86 -20.23 -7.35
N PRO A 65 15.87 -20.51 -8.20
CA PRO A 65 16.88 -19.52 -8.57
C PRO A 65 16.31 -18.21 -9.16
N SER A 66 15.20 -18.29 -9.92
CA SER A 66 14.54 -17.12 -10.49
C SER A 66 13.89 -16.23 -9.42
N GLU A 67 13.21 -16.86 -8.45
CA GLU A 67 12.56 -16.16 -7.33
C GLU A 67 13.60 -15.52 -6.40
N MET A 68 14.74 -16.21 -6.16
CA MET A 68 15.85 -15.63 -5.41
C MET A 68 16.44 -14.39 -6.06
N LYS A 69 16.53 -14.37 -7.40
CA LYS A 69 17.01 -13.21 -8.15
C LYS A 69 16.05 -12.03 -8.01
N GLU A 70 14.76 -12.28 -8.21
CA GLU A 70 13.71 -11.25 -8.07
C GLU A 70 13.67 -10.68 -6.64
N LEU A 71 13.74 -11.54 -5.62
CA LEU A 71 13.79 -11.12 -4.22
C LEU A 71 15.02 -10.24 -3.94
N ALA A 72 16.18 -10.58 -4.49
CA ALA A 72 17.38 -9.77 -4.33
C ALA A 72 17.26 -8.39 -4.98
N GLU A 73 16.63 -8.30 -6.17
CA GLU A 73 16.36 -7.03 -6.86
C GLU A 73 15.42 -6.15 -6.04
N GLN A 74 14.34 -6.71 -5.49
CA GLN A 74 13.40 -5.99 -4.62
C GLN A 74 14.04 -5.51 -3.32
N LEU A 75 14.84 -6.35 -2.66
CA LEU A 75 15.56 -5.97 -1.44
C LEU A 75 16.55 -4.84 -1.70
N LYS A 76 17.24 -4.87 -2.85
CA LYS A 76 18.13 -3.79 -3.26
C LYS A 76 17.36 -2.49 -3.45
N GLU A 77 16.24 -2.52 -4.16
CA GLU A 77 15.40 -1.33 -4.37
C GLU A 77 14.91 -0.74 -3.04
N LEU A 78 14.43 -1.58 -2.12
CA LEU A 78 13.98 -1.13 -0.79
C LEU A 78 15.11 -0.54 0.05
N SER A 79 16.32 -1.10 -0.07
CA SER A 79 17.52 -0.57 0.60
C SER A 79 17.96 0.76 -0.01
N ASP A 80 17.95 0.89 -1.33
CA ASP A 80 18.32 2.11 -2.06
C ASP A 80 17.32 3.25 -1.75
N LYS A 81 16.03 2.91 -1.55
CA LYS A 81 14.98 3.83 -1.09
C LYS A 81 15.01 4.12 0.43
N GLY A 82 15.86 3.42 1.19
CA GLY A 82 16.03 3.61 2.63
C GLY A 82 14.94 3.00 3.51
N PHE A 83 14.03 2.19 2.96
CA PHE A 83 12.97 1.53 3.73
C PHE A 83 13.50 0.46 4.67
N ILE A 84 14.60 -0.20 4.28
CA ILE A 84 15.24 -1.26 5.06
C ILE A 84 16.74 -0.99 5.21
N ARG A 85 17.33 -1.61 6.23
CA ARG A 85 18.78 -1.64 6.43
C ARG A 85 19.21 -2.99 7.00
N PRO A 86 20.48 -3.41 6.80
CA PRO A 86 21.00 -4.59 7.47
C PRO A 86 20.84 -4.50 9.00
N SER A 87 20.50 -5.62 9.63
CA SER A 87 20.35 -5.72 11.07
C SER A 87 20.82 -7.09 11.59
N SER A 88 21.07 -7.17 12.89
CA SER A 88 21.35 -8.42 13.59
C SER A 88 20.34 -8.56 14.72
N LEU A 89 19.50 -9.60 14.63
CA LEU A 89 18.47 -9.92 15.60
C LEU A 89 18.84 -11.20 16.36
N PRO A 90 18.50 -11.29 17.66
CA PRO A 90 18.75 -12.47 18.50
C PRO A 90 17.83 -13.64 18.17
#